data_AF-A0A060S5H6-F1
#
_entry.id   AF-A0A060S5H6-F1
#
_cell.length_a   1.000
_cell.length_b   1.000
_cell.length_c   1.000
_cell.angle_alpha   90.00
_cell.angle_beta   90.00
_cell.angle_gamma   90.00
#
_symmetry.space_group_name_H-M   'P 1'
#
loop_
_entity.id
_entity.type
_entity.pdbx_description
1 polymer ?
#
loop_
_entity_poly.entity_id
_entity_poly.type
_entity_poly.pdbx_seq_one_letter_code
_entity_poly.pdbx_strand_id
1 'polypeptide(L)'
;MSAYGAINASRSSSSLPSTTWQLASKRPDAPKYLTVHHLTLDRADKFPGLVDYLHRVFADELEGGRTYPQEIIPGQPYTRAEFDAYYFAGDVLVAVLGLPTPEGVADPLNAPDGTRVSIGFAEAVGGRTWEECIAGCYYVSITLSN
;
A
#
# COMPACT_ATOMS: atom_id res chain seq x y z
N MET A 1 4.83 9.48 18.14
CA MET A 1 4.53 10.84 17.60
C MET A 1 5.02 10.96 16.16
N SER A 2 4.25 11.59 15.26
CA SER A 2 4.72 11.94 13.91
C SER A 2 5.90 12.91 14.00
N ALA A 3 6.97 12.66 13.24
CA ALA A 3 8.12 13.59 13.14
C ALA A 3 7.73 14.98 12.59
N TYR A 4 6.54 15.09 11.97
CA TYR A 4 6.07 16.29 11.29
C TYR A 4 4.88 16.98 11.99
N GLY A 5 4.53 16.57 13.20
CA GLY A 5 3.36 17.08 13.92
C GLY A 5 2.03 16.52 13.40
N ALA A 6 0.92 17.09 13.87
CA ALA A 6 -0.43 16.67 13.50
C ALA A 6 -0.77 17.19 12.08
N ILE A 7 -1.12 16.27 11.17
CA ILE A 7 -1.51 16.59 9.80
C ILE A 7 -3.03 16.84 9.77
N ASN A 8 -3.44 18.10 9.61
CA ASN A 8 -4.84 18.48 9.36
C ASN A 8 -5.02 18.77 7.87
N ALA A 9 -5.25 17.73 7.06
CA ALA A 9 -5.55 17.89 5.63
C ALA A 9 -7.05 17.70 5.36
N SER A 10 -7.63 18.52 4.48
CA SER A 10 -8.99 18.27 3.98
C SER A 10 -8.97 17.04 3.08
N ARG A 11 -9.58 15.94 3.55
CA ARG A 11 -9.65 14.69 2.80
C ARG A 11 -10.46 14.90 1.53
N SER A 12 -9.89 14.59 0.37
CA SER A 12 -10.69 14.52 -0.85
C SER A 12 -11.60 13.30 -0.75
N SER A 13 -12.91 13.47 -0.97
CA SER A 13 -13.87 12.37 -0.92
C SER A 13 -13.81 11.46 -2.15
N SER A 14 -13.07 11.87 -3.19
CA SER A 14 -12.94 11.14 -4.45
C SER A 14 -11.78 10.15 -4.39
N SER A 15 -12.07 8.87 -4.62
CA SER A 15 -11.02 7.87 -4.82
C SER A 15 -10.25 8.16 -6.10
N LEU A 16 -8.91 8.15 -6.03
CA LEU A 16 -8.09 8.03 -7.21
C LEU A 16 -8.38 6.70 -7.93
N PRO A 17 -8.31 6.67 -9.28
CA PRO A 17 -8.50 5.45 -10.05
C PRO A 17 -7.30 4.51 -9.88
N SER A 18 -7.57 3.20 -9.92
CA SER A 18 -6.51 2.19 -9.93
C SER A 18 -5.72 2.21 -11.24
N THR A 19 -4.43 1.90 -11.17
CA THR A 19 -3.53 1.87 -12.34
C THR A 19 -2.78 0.55 -12.41
N THR A 20 -2.36 0.15 -13.62
CA THR A 20 -1.52 -1.05 -13.85
C THR A 20 -0.10 -0.67 -14.23
N TRP A 21 0.85 -1.53 -13.84
CA TRP A 21 2.28 -1.34 -14.05
C TRP A 21 2.91 -2.69 -14.38
N GLN A 22 3.66 -2.73 -15.47
CA GLN A 22 4.36 -3.92 -15.94
C GLN A 22 5.60 -4.18 -15.08
N LEU A 23 5.85 -5.47 -14.81
CA LEU A 23 7.01 -5.93 -14.06
C LEU A 23 8.01 -6.58 -15.01
N ALA A 24 9.25 -6.12 -14.95
CA ALA A 24 10.37 -6.73 -15.66
C ALA A 24 10.85 -8.01 -14.98
N SER A 25 9.96 -8.99 -14.77
CA SER A 25 10.34 -10.29 -14.21
C SER A 25 10.76 -11.26 -15.30
N LYS A 26 11.88 -11.95 -15.08
CA LYS A 26 12.39 -13.03 -15.96
C LYS A 26 12.05 -14.43 -15.46
N ARG A 27 11.26 -14.55 -14.39
CA ARG A 27 10.91 -15.85 -13.80
C ARG A 27 9.63 -16.39 -14.47
N PRO A 28 9.59 -17.68 -14.86
CA PRO A 28 8.47 -18.26 -15.60
C PRO A 28 7.11 -18.18 -14.87
N ASP A 29 7.13 -18.09 -13.53
CA ASP A 29 5.94 -18.09 -12.67
C ASP A 29 5.84 -16.84 -11.78
N ALA A 30 6.44 -15.73 -12.20
CA ALA A 30 6.29 -14.47 -11.50
C ALA A 30 5.09 -13.66 -12.01
N PRO A 31 4.49 -12.82 -11.16
CA PRO A 31 3.60 -11.76 -11.61
C PRO A 31 4.28 -10.91 -12.70
N LYS A 32 3.56 -10.69 -13.81
CA LYS A 32 4.01 -9.85 -14.93
C LYS A 32 3.60 -8.40 -14.79
N TYR A 33 2.68 -8.11 -13.87
CA TYR A 33 2.20 -6.76 -13.57
C TYR A 33 1.89 -6.62 -12.08
N LEU A 34 1.69 -5.39 -11.66
CA LEU A 34 1.00 -5.04 -10.42
C LEU A 34 -0.06 -3.98 -10.70
N THR A 35 -0.99 -3.84 -9.77
CA THR A 35 -1.99 -2.77 -9.78
C THR A 35 -1.83 -1.90 -8.54
N VAL A 36 -1.92 -0.59 -8.71
CA VAL A 36 -1.85 0.37 -7.60
C VAL A 36 -3.26 0.86 -7.31
N HIS A 37 -3.67 0.74 -6.05
CA HIS A 37 -5.01 1.09 -5.57
C HIS A 37 -4.92 2.16 -4.49
N HIS A 38 -5.83 3.12 -4.56
CA HIS A 38 -5.95 4.15 -3.53
C HIS A 38 -6.89 3.71 -2.41
N LEU A 39 -6.38 3.71 -1.19
CA LEU A 39 -7.08 3.36 0.03
C LEU A 39 -7.07 4.52 1.03
N THR A 40 -8.24 4.73 1.62
CA THR A 40 -8.41 5.47 2.89
C THR A 40 -8.53 4.45 4.02
N LEU A 41 -8.37 4.89 5.28
CA LEU A 41 -8.56 4.01 6.45
C LEU A 41 -9.94 3.32 6.42
N ASP A 42 -11.02 4.09 6.24
CA ASP A 42 -12.40 3.58 6.13
C ASP A 42 -12.60 2.52 5.03
N ARG A 43 -11.79 2.57 3.97
CA ARG A 43 -11.81 1.55 2.91
C ARG A 43 -10.96 0.35 3.29
N ALA A 44 -9.79 0.58 3.86
CA ALA A 44 -8.88 -0.47 4.29
C ALA A 44 -9.51 -1.34 5.39
N ASP A 45 -10.28 -0.75 6.32
CA ASP A 45 -10.99 -1.45 7.39
C ASP A 45 -12.07 -2.41 6.89
N LYS A 46 -12.51 -2.28 5.62
CA LYS A 46 -13.43 -3.23 4.98
C LYS A 46 -12.73 -4.53 4.55
N PHE A 47 -11.40 -4.59 4.63
CA PHE A 47 -10.58 -5.74 4.29
C PHE A 47 -9.96 -6.31 5.58
N PRO A 48 -10.55 -7.36 6.18
CA PRO A 48 -10.09 -7.89 7.46
C PRO A 48 -8.59 -8.21 7.48
N GLY A 49 -7.88 -7.71 8.48
CA GLY A 49 -6.45 -7.94 8.69
C GLY A 49 -5.52 -7.14 7.77
N LEU A 50 -6.02 -6.38 6.80
CA LEU A 50 -5.17 -5.59 5.91
C LEU A 50 -4.36 -4.56 6.70
N VAL A 51 -5.04 -3.74 7.49
CA VAL A 51 -4.36 -2.66 8.22
C VAL A 51 -3.45 -3.22 9.33
N ASP A 52 -3.81 -4.37 9.93
CA ASP A 52 -2.94 -5.08 10.87
C ASP A 52 -1.66 -5.57 10.19
N TYR A 53 -1.78 -6.11 8.98
CA TYR A 53 -0.64 -6.51 8.17
C TYR A 53 0.28 -5.32 7.83
N LEU A 54 -0.30 -4.20 7.39
CA LEU A 54 0.48 -3.00 7.08
C LEU A 54 1.17 -2.40 8.32
N HIS A 55 0.47 -2.38 9.47
CA HIS A 55 1.03 -1.94 10.74
C HIS A 55 2.22 -2.81 11.16
N ARG A 56 2.09 -4.14 11.05
CA ARG A 56 3.16 -5.09 11.36
C ARG A 56 4.39 -4.86 10.47
N VAL A 57 4.21 -4.80 9.15
CA VAL A 57 5.30 -4.54 8.20
C VAL A 57 5.98 -3.20 8.50
N PHE A 58 5.22 -2.16 8.82
CA PHE A 58 5.78 -0.86 9.15
C PHE A 58 6.53 -0.86 10.50
N ALA A 59 6.01 -1.56 11.51
CA ALA A 59 6.69 -1.73 12.79
C ALA A 59 8.04 -2.46 12.62
N ASP A 60 8.08 -3.52 11.81
CA ASP A 60 9.31 -4.26 11.50
C ASP A 60 10.35 -3.34 10.81
N GLU A 61 9.91 -2.46 9.90
CA GLU A 61 10.78 -1.46 9.25
C GLU A 61 11.33 -0.39 10.23
N LEU A 62 10.50 0.05 11.19
CA LEU A 62 10.92 0.99 12.23
C LEU A 62 11.95 0.37 13.18
N GLU A 63 11.74 -0.87 13.62
CA GLU A 63 12.72 -1.62 14.43
C GLU A 63 14.03 -1.84 13.68
N GLY A 64 13.95 -2.02 12.35
CA GLY A 64 15.10 -2.10 11.47
C GLY A 64 15.93 -0.81 11.39
N GLY A 65 15.40 0.34 11.83
CA GLY A 65 16.14 1.59 12.07
C GLY A 65 16.77 2.24 10.84
N ARG A 66 16.34 1.88 9.62
CA ARG A 66 17.04 2.26 8.37
C ARG A 66 16.35 3.34 7.55
N THR A 67 15.04 3.55 7.73
CA THR A 67 14.20 4.22 6.72
C THR A 67 13.49 5.47 7.23
N TYR A 68 13.12 5.52 8.52
CA TYR A 68 12.24 6.56 9.04
C TYR A 68 12.83 7.30 10.24
N PRO A 69 12.65 8.63 10.34
CA PRO A 69 13.11 9.43 11.47
C PRO A 69 12.22 9.29 12.71
N GLN A 70 11.09 8.56 12.62
CA GLN A 70 10.30 8.24 13.78
C GLN A 70 11.09 7.31 14.71
N GLU A 71 11.60 7.87 15.80
CA GLU A 71 12.08 7.09 16.92
C GLU A 71 10.87 6.55 17.68
N ILE A 72 10.73 5.22 17.70
CA ILE A 72 9.91 4.57 18.71
C ILE A 72 10.49 4.99 20.06
N ILE A 73 9.67 5.56 20.95
CA ILE A 73 10.13 5.93 22.29
C ILE A 73 10.69 4.65 22.94
N PRO A 74 11.97 4.62 23.35
CA PRO A 74 12.57 3.41 23.89
C PRO A 74 11.73 2.82 25.03
N GLY A 75 11.33 1.55 24.89
CA GLY A 75 10.49 0.85 25.87
C GLY A 75 8.97 1.06 25.73
N GLN A 76 8.50 1.72 24.67
CA GLN A 76 7.07 1.80 24.31
C GLN A 76 6.81 1.09 22.97
N PRO A 77 5.77 0.24 22.86
CA PRO A 77 5.41 -0.37 21.59
C PRO A 77 4.83 0.67 20.63
N TYR A 78 5.17 0.60 19.34
CA TYR A 78 4.52 1.40 18.31
C TYR A 78 3.09 0.90 18.08
N THR A 79 2.11 1.70 18.48
CA THR A 79 0.72 1.22 18.56
C THR A 79 -0.02 1.33 17.22
N ARG A 80 -1.07 0.53 17.07
CA ARG A 80 -1.96 0.58 15.90
C ARG A 80 -2.63 1.95 15.72
N ALA A 81 -3.04 2.59 16.82
CA ALA A 81 -3.64 3.92 16.77
C ALA A 81 -2.66 4.98 16.26
N GLU A 82 -1.37 4.89 16.64
CA GLU A 82 -0.33 5.77 16.12
C GLU A 82 -0.04 5.52 14.64
N PHE A 83 -0.10 4.25 14.21
CA PHE A 83 -0.01 3.89 12.80
C PHE A 83 -1.16 4.49 11.99
N ASP A 84 -2.40 4.31 12.41
CA ASP A 84 -3.56 4.83 11.69
C ASP A 84 -3.51 6.36 11.59
N ALA A 85 -3.18 7.04 12.69
CA ALA A 85 -3.08 8.50 12.74
C ALA A 85 -1.93 9.06 11.89
N TYR A 86 -0.89 8.27 11.63
CA TYR A 86 0.28 8.68 10.85
C TYR A 86 0.18 8.24 9.39
N TYR A 87 0.09 6.93 9.17
CA TYR A 87 0.16 6.28 7.87
C TYR A 87 -1.08 6.56 7.02
N PHE A 88 -2.25 6.70 7.65
CA PHE A 88 -3.51 7.07 7.00
C PHE A 88 -3.93 8.52 7.30
N ALA A 89 -2.99 9.38 7.68
CA ALA A 89 -3.23 10.81 7.83
C ALA A 89 -3.66 11.46 6.49
N GLY A 90 -3.11 10.95 5.39
CA GLY A 90 -3.45 11.32 4.02
C GLY A 90 -3.89 10.10 3.20
N ASP A 91 -3.56 10.12 1.92
CA ASP A 91 -3.89 9.05 0.98
C ASP A 91 -2.85 7.93 1.04
N VAL A 92 -3.31 6.68 0.97
CA VAL A 92 -2.43 5.50 0.90
C VAL A 92 -2.60 4.81 -0.44
N LEU A 93 -1.49 4.55 -1.11
CA LEU A 93 -1.42 3.75 -2.33
C LEU A 93 -0.90 2.36 -1.98
N VAL A 94 -1.64 1.32 -2.34
CA VAL A 94 -1.25 -0.08 -2.13
C VAL A 94 -1.05 -0.76 -3.47
N ALA A 95 0.14 -1.35 -3.65
CA ALA A 95 0.48 -2.11 -4.84
C ALA A 95 0.16 -3.59 -4.61
N VAL A 96 -0.66 -4.17 -5.50
CA VAL A 96 -1.08 -5.57 -5.48
C VAL A 96 -0.53 -6.28 -6.70
N LEU A 97 0.26 -7.33 -6.49
CA LEU A 97 0.82 -8.17 -7.54
C LEU A 97 -0.30 -8.84 -8.34
N GLY A 98 -0.15 -8.87 -9.66
CA GLY A 98 -1.00 -9.70 -10.52
C GLY A 98 -0.91 -11.18 -10.17
N LEU A 99 -1.81 -11.98 -10.75
CA LEU A 99 -1.68 -13.43 -10.67
C LEU A 99 -0.43 -13.89 -11.44
N PRO A 100 0.32 -14.88 -10.92
CA PRO A 100 1.35 -15.57 -11.69
C PRO A 100 0.79 -16.00 -13.04
N THR A 101 1.44 -15.60 -14.11
CA THR A 101 1.01 -15.91 -15.48
C THR A 101 2.06 -16.79 -16.10
N PRO A 102 1.74 -18.04 -16.49
CA PRO A 102 2.71 -18.92 -17.13
C PRO A 102 3.41 -18.29 -18.34
N GLU A 103 4.62 -18.75 -18.62
CA GLU A 103 5.36 -18.34 -19.80
C GLU A 103 4.54 -18.61 -21.08
N GLY A 104 4.55 -17.65 -22.02
CA GLY A 104 3.78 -17.74 -23.27
C GLY A 104 2.28 -17.40 -23.17
N VAL A 105 1.71 -17.23 -21.97
CA VAL A 105 0.34 -16.71 -21.80
C VAL A 105 0.37 -15.18 -21.83
N ALA A 106 -0.50 -14.59 -22.66
CA ALA A 106 -0.67 -13.15 -22.76
C ALA A 106 -1.11 -12.57 -21.40
N ASP A 107 -0.47 -11.46 -21.02
CA ASP A 107 -0.87 -10.74 -19.81
C ASP A 107 -2.29 -10.19 -19.99
N PRO A 108 -3.26 -10.53 -19.10
CA PRO A 108 -4.62 -10.01 -19.17
C PRO A 108 -4.69 -8.48 -19.11
N LEU A 109 -3.65 -7.83 -18.57
CA LEU A 109 -3.56 -6.39 -18.36
C LEU A 109 -2.45 -5.74 -19.19
N ASN A 110 -2.07 -6.35 -20.33
CA ASN A 110 -1.06 -5.87 -21.28
C ASN A 110 -1.39 -4.46 -21.82
N ALA A 111 -1.10 -3.46 -20.99
CA ALA A 111 -1.38 -2.05 -21.18
C ALA A 111 -0.16 -1.25 -20.71
N PRO A 112 0.06 -0.04 -21.27
CA PRO A 112 1.15 0.82 -20.84
C PRO A 112 1.10 1.12 -19.34
N ASP A 113 2.26 1.34 -18.74
CA ASP A 113 2.38 1.71 -17.32
C ASP A 113 1.57 2.96 -16.99
N GLY A 114 0.89 2.93 -15.84
CA GLY A 114 0.02 4.01 -15.38
C GLY A 114 -1.36 4.03 -16.06
N THR A 115 -1.67 3.06 -16.92
CA THR A 115 -3.01 2.94 -17.52
C THR A 115 -4.04 2.69 -16.42
N ARG A 116 -5.15 3.44 -16.48
CA ARG A 116 -6.28 3.27 -15.55
C ARG A 116 -7.00 1.97 -15.82
N VAL A 117 -7.34 1.26 -14.75
CA VAL A 117 -7.98 -0.05 -14.81
C VAL A 117 -9.20 -0.09 -13.91
N SER A 118 -10.22 -0.85 -14.30
CA SER A 118 -11.46 -1.00 -13.53
C SER A 118 -11.40 -2.09 -12.46
N ILE A 119 -10.29 -2.84 -12.39
CA ILE A 119 -10.08 -3.88 -11.38
C ILE A 119 -10.10 -3.25 -9.98
N GLY A 120 -10.97 -3.76 -9.12
CA GLY A 120 -11.08 -3.31 -7.74
C GLY A 120 -10.00 -3.93 -6.85
N PHE A 121 -9.75 -3.33 -5.68
CA PHE A 121 -8.76 -3.86 -4.73
C PHE A 121 -9.06 -5.32 -4.31
N ALA A 122 -10.34 -5.62 -4.01
CA ALA A 122 -10.77 -6.98 -3.64
C ALA A 122 -10.49 -8.01 -4.75
N GLU A 123 -10.76 -7.62 -6.00
CA GLU A 123 -10.54 -8.45 -7.17
C GLU A 123 -9.04 -8.67 -7.43
N ALA A 124 -8.23 -7.61 -7.30
CA ALA A 124 -6.79 -7.70 -7.43
C ALA A 124 -6.16 -8.64 -6.38
N VAL A 125 -6.66 -8.61 -5.14
CA VAL A 125 -6.21 -9.51 -4.06
C VAL A 125 -6.57 -10.96 -4.39
N GLY A 126 -7.80 -11.19 -4.87
CA GLY A 126 -8.25 -12.51 -5.34
C GLY A 126 -8.28 -13.58 -4.23
N GLY A 127 -8.46 -13.16 -2.96
CA GLY A 127 -8.49 -14.06 -1.80
C GLY A 127 -7.12 -14.60 -1.35
N ARG A 128 -6.01 -14.16 -1.97
CA ARG A 128 -4.65 -14.48 -1.53
C ARG A 128 -4.33 -13.83 -0.19
N THR A 129 -3.32 -14.36 0.50
CA THR A 129 -2.82 -13.73 1.73
C THR A 129 -2.17 -12.37 1.43
N TRP A 130 -2.09 -11.51 2.43
CA TRP A 130 -1.51 -10.16 2.26
C TRP A 130 -0.03 -10.23 1.89
N GLU A 131 0.70 -11.14 2.53
CA GLU A 131 2.12 -11.43 2.29
C GLU A 131 2.41 -11.85 0.84
N GLU A 132 1.47 -12.57 0.21
CA GLU A 132 1.63 -13.07 -1.16
C GLU A 132 1.27 -12.04 -2.22
N CYS A 133 0.30 -11.15 -1.94
CA CYS A 133 -0.26 -10.27 -2.95
C CYS A 133 0.17 -8.81 -2.82
N ILE A 134 0.50 -8.30 -1.63
CA ILE A 134 0.91 -6.91 -1.46
C ILE A 134 2.40 -6.78 -1.78
N ALA A 135 2.72 -6.06 -2.86
CA ALA A 135 4.09 -5.75 -3.23
C ALA A 135 4.70 -4.65 -2.37
N GLY A 136 3.86 -3.76 -1.85
CA GLY A 136 4.27 -2.61 -1.06
C GLY A 136 3.16 -1.58 -0.95
N CYS A 137 3.43 -0.54 -0.19
CA CYS A 137 2.52 0.57 0.05
C CYS A 137 3.29 1.89 0.18
N TYR A 138 2.61 2.98 -0.14
CA TYR A 138 3.14 4.33 -0.07
C TYR A 138 2.08 5.25 0.53
N TYR A 139 2.40 5.91 1.64
CA TYR A 139 1.54 6.92 2.23
C TYR A 139 1.97 8.32 1.76
N VAL A 140 1.00 9.19 1.54
CA VAL A 140 1.22 10.59 1.20
C VAL A 140 1.10 11.42 2.47
N SER A 141 2.21 12.03 2.90
CA SER A 141 2.18 13.07 3.92
C SER A 141 2.04 14.45 3.27
N ILE A 142 1.23 15.31 3.88
CA ILE A 142 1.13 16.71 3.50
C ILE A 142 1.78 17.52 4.61
N THR A 143 2.84 18.23 4.28
CA THR A 143 3.45 19.22 5.16
C THR A 143 2.93 20.60 4.76
N LEU A 144 2.08 21.21 5.58
CA LEU A 144 1.71 22.60 5.38
C LEU A 144 2.87 23.46 5.90
N SER A 145 3.58 24.13 4.99
CA SER A 145 4.52 25.19 5.35
C SER A 145 3.70 26.40 5.81
N ASN A 146 3.85 26.80 7.08
CA ASN A 146 3.36 28.10 7.57
C ASN A 146 4.21 29.25 7.03
#